data_AF-A0A820Q7C9-F1
#
_entry.id   AF-A0A820Q7C9-F1
#
_cell.length_a   1.000
_cell.length_b   1.000
_cell.length_c   1.000
_cell.angle_alpha   90.00
_cell.angle_beta   90.00
_cell.angle_gamma   90.00
#
_symmetry.space_group_name_H-M   'P 1'
#
loop_
_entity.id
_entity.type
_entity.pdbx_description
1 polymer ?
#
loop_
_entity_poly.entity_id
_entity_poly.type
_entity_poly.pdbx_seq_one_letter_code
_entity_poly.pdbx_strand_id
1 'polypeptide(L)'
;ISFLLMSTTNDYSDKFIELLKTNLSSFNSNIRLLTLRVLSSFIEDKNEKNNVILTCLLCEECPLNVYEFRAKIIHLQKLSVEFILLNKNTSSFHLAMYYLLGILCSNFTPLWSICTELLGSYGNKAIEYIGHTYFWSILNEKFQLVNQHTDIEIVESIDDELINEYLENE
;
A
#
# COMPACT_ATOMS: atom_id res chain seq x y z
N ILE A 1 -26.94 -17.10 18.97
CA ILE A 1 -27.00 -15.85 18.16
C ILE A 1 -25.61 -15.21 18.03
N SER A 2 -24.81 -15.11 19.11
CA SER A 2 -23.39 -14.65 19.05
C SER A 2 -22.46 -15.48 18.14
N PHE A 3 -22.71 -16.78 17.98
CA PHE A 3 -21.86 -17.68 17.18
C PHE A 3 -22.03 -17.49 15.65
N LEU A 4 -23.19 -16.99 15.21
CA LEU A 4 -23.48 -16.78 13.78
C LEU A 4 -22.94 -15.44 13.24
N LEU A 5 -22.64 -14.48 14.12
CA LEU A 5 -21.99 -13.21 13.75
C LEU A 5 -20.46 -13.33 13.70
N MET A 6 -19.89 -14.34 14.35
CA MET A 6 -18.43 -14.52 14.49
C MET A 6 -17.79 -15.15 13.24
N SER A 7 -18.56 -15.92 12.46
CA SER A 7 -18.08 -16.49 11.19
C SER A 7 -18.19 -15.52 10.00
N THR A 8 -18.90 -14.39 10.16
CA THR A 8 -19.13 -13.42 9.08
C THR A 8 -18.13 -12.27 9.07
N THR A 9 -17.44 -11.99 10.18
CA THR A 9 -16.56 -10.80 10.30
C THR A 9 -15.31 -10.87 9.42
N ASN A 10 -14.71 -12.06 9.28
CA ASN A 10 -13.54 -12.24 8.40
C ASN A 10 -13.88 -11.94 6.92
N ASP A 11 -15.05 -12.38 6.46
CA ASP A 11 -15.46 -12.25 5.06
C ASP A 11 -15.73 -10.78 4.66
N TYR A 12 -16.34 -9.99 5.55
CA TYR A 12 -16.51 -8.56 5.33
C TYR A 12 -15.20 -7.77 5.48
N SER A 13 -14.35 -8.14 6.44
CA SER A 13 -13.05 -7.50 6.63
C SER A 13 -12.18 -7.68 5.38
N ASP A 14 -12.10 -8.89 4.83
CA ASP A 14 -11.35 -9.15 3.59
C ASP A 14 -11.94 -8.37 2.40
N LYS A 15 -13.26 -8.28 2.29
CA LYS A 15 -13.92 -7.47 1.24
C LYS A 15 -13.60 -5.96 1.36
N PHE A 16 -13.57 -5.42 2.57
CA PHE A 16 -13.20 -4.03 2.81
C PHE A 16 -11.72 -3.77 2.52
N ILE A 17 -10.84 -4.71 2.87
CA ILE A 17 -9.41 -4.66 2.50
C ILE A 17 -9.30 -4.61 0.98
N GLU A 18 -10.00 -5.48 0.25
CA GLU A 18 -9.95 -5.51 -1.21
C GLU A 18 -10.44 -4.21 -1.86
N LEU A 19 -11.46 -3.55 -1.30
CA LEU A 19 -11.96 -2.26 -1.80
C LEU A 19 -11.02 -1.08 -1.53
N LEU A 20 -10.27 -1.12 -0.43
CA LEU A 20 -9.47 0.01 0.04
C LEU A 20 -7.97 -0.16 -0.18
N LYS A 21 -7.47 -1.35 -0.54
CA LYS A 21 -6.03 -1.63 -0.68
C LYS A 21 -5.32 -0.71 -1.67
N THR A 22 -6.02 -0.28 -2.73
CA THR A 22 -5.44 0.62 -3.74
C THR A 22 -5.10 2.00 -3.18
N ASN A 23 -5.84 2.49 -2.18
CA ASN A 23 -5.55 3.75 -1.49
C ASN A 23 -4.23 3.70 -0.71
N LEU A 24 -3.81 2.50 -0.27
CA LEU A 24 -2.56 2.32 0.47
C LEU A 24 -1.33 2.52 -0.40
N SER A 25 -1.46 2.40 -1.73
CA SER A 25 -0.38 2.72 -2.66
C SER A 25 -0.41 4.18 -3.12
N SER A 26 -1.26 5.03 -2.55
CA SER A 26 -1.27 6.46 -2.88
C SER A 26 0.03 7.11 -2.45
N PHE A 27 0.51 8.09 -3.23
CA PHE A 27 1.64 8.94 -2.84
C PHE A 27 1.29 9.85 -1.63
N ASN A 28 0.01 10.16 -1.43
CA ASN A 28 -0.47 11.04 -0.37
C ASN A 28 -0.61 10.29 0.97
N SER A 29 0.19 10.69 1.97
CA SER A 29 0.19 10.09 3.31
C SER A 29 -1.16 10.19 4.02
N ASN A 30 -1.92 11.26 3.81
CA ASN A 30 -3.22 11.44 4.47
C ASN A 30 -4.23 10.39 3.97
N ILE A 31 -4.19 10.06 2.66
CA ILE A 31 -5.05 9.01 2.09
C ILE A 31 -4.71 7.66 2.71
N ARG A 32 -3.42 7.32 2.80
CA ARG A 32 -2.97 6.07 3.42
C ARG A 32 -3.35 6.02 4.90
N LEU A 33 -3.11 7.09 5.66
CA LEU A 33 -3.41 7.18 7.09
C LEU A 33 -4.90 7.01 7.37
N LEU A 34 -5.76 7.73 6.67
CA LEU A 34 -7.21 7.62 6.84
C LEU A 34 -7.70 6.22 6.48
N THR A 35 -7.17 5.64 5.40
CA THR A 35 -7.48 4.26 5.00
C THR A 35 -7.11 3.27 6.10
N LEU A 36 -5.90 3.39 6.66
CA LEU A 36 -5.43 2.53 7.75
C LEU A 36 -6.26 2.70 9.02
N ARG A 37 -6.69 3.93 9.35
CA ARG A 37 -7.58 4.17 10.49
C ARG A 37 -8.93 3.51 10.30
N VAL A 38 -9.53 3.63 9.11
CA VAL A 38 -10.79 2.95 8.78
C VAL A 38 -10.62 1.43 8.92
N LEU A 39 -9.60 0.84 8.27
CA LEU A 39 -9.34 -0.59 8.35
C LEU A 39 -9.07 -1.05 9.80
N SER A 40 -8.34 -0.26 10.59
CA SER A 40 -8.04 -0.58 11.99
C SER A 40 -9.27 -0.58 12.90
N SER A 41 -10.32 0.17 12.55
CA SER A 41 -11.54 0.24 13.35
C SER A 41 -12.33 -1.08 13.36
N PHE A 42 -12.10 -1.94 12.37
CA PHE A 42 -12.72 -3.25 12.25
C PHE A 42 -11.94 -4.38 12.94
N ILE A 43 -10.77 -4.08 13.52
CA ILE A 43 -9.93 -5.09 14.17
C ILE A 43 -10.33 -5.20 15.64
N GLU A 44 -10.77 -6.39 16.05
CA GLU A 44 -11.15 -6.67 17.44
C GLU A 44 -9.93 -6.74 18.38
N ASP A 45 -8.83 -7.36 17.93
CA ASP A 45 -7.57 -7.43 18.69
C ASP A 45 -6.60 -6.30 18.32
N LYS A 46 -6.41 -5.35 19.24
CA LYS A 46 -5.51 -4.20 19.06
C LYS A 46 -4.04 -4.52 19.31
N ASN A 47 -3.65 -5.78 19.39
CA ASN A 47 -2.25 -6.16 19.49
C ASN A 47 -1.51 -5.98 18.15
N GLU A 48 -0.77 -4.87 18.03
CA GLU A 48 0.02 -4.53 16.83
C GLU A 48 0.95 -5.65 16.37
N LYS A 49 1.46 -6.45 17.31
CA LYS A 49 2.48 -7.48 17.05
C LYS A 49 1.94 -8.63 16.23
N ASN A 50 0.62 -8.74 16.07
CA ASN A 50 -0.02 -9.84 15.35
C ASN A 50 -0.83 -9.35 14.14
N ASN A 51 -0.80 -8.04 13.82
CA ASN A 51 -1.65 -7.48 12.78
C ASN A 51 -0.90 -6.48 11.87
N VAL A 52 -0.92 -6.78 10.56
CA VAL A 52 -0.27 -5.98 9.52
C VAL A 52 -0.88 -4.58 9.41
N ILE A 53 -2.20 -4.45 9.52
CA ILE A 53 -2.89 -3.13 9.43
C ILE A 53 -2.42 -2.22 10.56
N LEU A 54 -2.37 -2.73 11.79
CA LEU A 54 -1.91 -1.95 12.95
C LEU A 54 -0.44 -1.57 12.82
N THR A 55 0.40 -2.48 12.32
CA THR A 55 1.81 -2.20 12.04
C THR A 55 1.96 -1.09 10.99
N CYS A 56 1.20 -1.14 9.90
CA CYS A 56 1.18 -0.09 8.88
C CYS A 56 0.65 1.23 9.45
N LEU A 57 -0.40 1.21 10.29
CA LEU A 57 -0.97 2.41 10.91
C LEU A 57 0.08 3.14 11.75
N LEU A 58 0.79 2.43 12.62
CA LEU A 58 1.84 3.03 13.46
C LEU A 58 2.99 3.60 12.63
N CYS A 59 3.33 2.91 11.54
CA CYS A 59 4.32 3.37 10.57
C CYS A 59 3.88 4.68 9.88
N GLU A 60 2.60 4.79 9.50
CA GLU A 60 2.07 5.98 8.84
C GLU A 60 1.86 7.16 9.80
N GLU A 61 1.53 6.89 11.08
CA GLU A 61 1.43 7.91 12.13
C GLU A 61 2.78 8.52 12.51
N CYS A 62 3.89 7.82 12.24
CA CYS A 62 5.22 8.40 12.35
C CYS A 62 5.41 9.48 11.27
N PRO A 63 5.62 10.75 11.66
CA PRO A 63 5.80 11.83 10.70
C PRO A 63 7.10 11.64 9.90
N LEU A 64 7.07 12.11 8.66
CA LEU A 64 8.24 12.08 7.76
C LEU A 64 9.16 13.25 8.09
N ASN A 65 9.94 13.12 9.17
CA ASN A 65 11.00 14.06 9.52
C ASN A 65 12.31 13.34 9.86
N VAL A 66 13.43 14.07 9.79
CA VAL A 66 14.79 13.52 9.95
C VAL A 66 15.06 12.97 11.36
N TYR A 67 14.30 13.40 12.37
CA TYR A 67 14.49 12.97 13.75
C TYR A 67 13.73 11.68 14.05
N GLU A 68 12.58 11.48 13.41
CA GLU A 68 11.61 10.43 13.74
C GLU A 68 11.52 9.32 12.68
N PHE A 69 12.14 9.48 11.50
CA PHE A 69 12.11 8.44 10.45
C PHE A 69 12.71 7.10 10.91
N ARG A 70 13.62 7.09 11.89
CA ARG A 70 14.16 5.85 12.48
C ARG A 70 13.07 5.02 13.16
N ALA A 71 12.10 5.67 13.82
CA ALA A 71 10.95 4.97 14.38
C ALA A 71 10.12 4.34 13.26
N LYS A 72 9.92 5.06 12.15
CA LYS A 72 9.24 4.54 10.95
C LYS A 72 9.95 3.30 10.36
N ILE A 73 11.29 3.30 10.31
CA ILE A 73 12.08 2.13 9.86
C ILE A 73 11.82 0.92 10.75
N ILE A 74 11.78 1.10 12.08
CA ILE A 74 11.51 -0.01 13.01
C ILE A 74 10.12 -0.62 12.74
N HIS A 75 9.10 0.21 12.46
CA HIS A 75 7.78 -0.29 12.10
C HIS A 75 7.76 -0.97 10.73
N LEU A 76 8.49 -0.46 9.73
CA LEU A 76 8.62 -1.13 8.43
C LEU A 76 9.30 -2.50 8.55
N GLN A 77 10.32 -2.63 9.39
CA GLN A 77 10.98 -3.91 9.62
C GLN A 77 10.05 -4.97 10.22
N LYS A 78 9.01 -4.57 10.95
CA LYS A 78 7.96 -5.49 11.43
C LYS A 78 7.08 -6.03 10.30
N LEU A 79 7.09 -5.40 9.12
CA LEU A 79 6.45 -5.93 7.90
C LEU A 79 7.36 -6.94 7.18
N SER A 80 8.22 -7.68 7.90
CA SER A 80 9.02 -8.72 7.27
C SER A 80 8.12 -9.82 6.70
N VAL A 81 8.56 -10.45 5.62
CA VAL A 81 7.78 -11.49 4.95
C VAL A 81 7.49 -12.66 5.89
N GLU A 82 8.48 -13.03 6.70
CA GLU A 82 8.35 -14.12 7.66
C GLU A 82 7.18 -13.87 8.60
N PHE A 83 7.03 -12.62 9.07
CA PHE A 83 5.92 -12.23 9.92
C PHE A 83 4.57 -12.39 9.23
N ILE A 84 4.46 -11.96 7.97
CA ILE A 84 3.20 -12.03 7.22
C ILE A 84 2.83 -13.48 6.87
N LEU A 85 3.80 -14.29 6.46
CA LEU A 85 3.57 -15.69 6.10
C LEU A 85 3.21 -16.56 7.30
N LEU A 86 3.77 -16.27 8.49
CA LEU A 86 3.38 -16.96 9.73
C LEU A 86 1.89 -16.79 10.03
N ASN A 87 1.31 -15.65 9.68
CA ASN A 87 -0.11 -15.36 9.85
C ASN A 87 -1.00 -16.01 8.77
N LYS A 88 -0.42 -16.63 7.72
CA LYS A 88 -1.11 -17.35 6.63
C LYS A 88 -2.29 -16.61 5.99
N ASN A 89 -2.26 -15.29 6.02
CA ASN A 89 -3.35 -14.46 5.52
C ASN A 89 -2.90 -13.76 4.22
N THR A 90 -3.45 -14.20 3.09
CA THR A 90 -3.13 -13.68 1.76
C THR A 90 -3.56 -12.21 1.60
N SER A 91 -4.67 -11.79 2.22
CA SER A 91 -5.11 -10.39 2.27
C SER A 91 -4.09 -9.51 2.98
N SER A 92 -3.42 -10.02 4.01
CA SER A 92 -2.35 -9.31 4.72
C SER A 92 -1.11 -9.11 3.86
N PHE A 93 -0.78 -10.07 3.00
CA PHE A 93 0.31 -9.93 2.02
C PHE A 93 0.00 -8.83 1.00
N HIS A 94 -1.21 -8.83 0.42
CA HIS A 94 -1.65 -7.74 -0.47
C HIS A 94 -1.53 -6.39 0.22
N LEU A 95 -2.12 -6.26 1.40
CA LEU A 95 -2.17 -5.00 2.12
C LEU A 95 -0.77 -4.42 2.37
N ALA A 96 0.17 -5.25 2.82
CA ALA A 96 1.55 -4.84 3.01
C ALA A 96 2.23 -4.44 1.69
N MET A 97 2.00 -5.17 0.60
CA MET A 97 2.53 -4.84 -0.72
C MET A 97 2.05 -3.47 -1.23
N TYR A 98 0.74 -3.21 -1.21
CA TYR A 98 0.20 -1.90 -1.63
C TYR A 98 0.74 -0.78 -0.75
N TYR A 99 0.85 -1.00 0.56
CA TYR A 99 1.42 -0.02 1.49
C TYR A 99 2.90 0.27 1.21
N LEU A 100 3.73 -0.76 1.03
CA LEU A 100 5.16 -0.60 0.73
C LEU A 100 5.37 0.14 -0.60
N LEU A 101 4.54 -0.12 -1.61
CA LEU A 101 4.55 0.65 -2.86
C LEU A 101 4.17 2.11 -2.63
N GLY A 102 3.19 2.40 -1.78
CA GLY A 102 2.84 3.77 -1.40
C GLY A 102 3.97 4.52 -0.69
N ILE A 103 4.74 3.84 0.17
CA ILE A 103 5.94 4.40 0.79
C ILE A 103 7.04 4.65 -0.25
N LEU A 104 7.23 3.75 -1.21
CA LEU A 104 8.19 3.94 -2.29
C LEU A 104 7.82 5.15 -3.17
N CYS A 105 6.52 5.37 -3.43
CA CYS A 105 6.01 6.53 -4.14
C CYS A 105 6.02 7.83 -3.30
N SER A 106 6.41 7.78 -2.03
CA SER A 106 6.54 8.98 -1.20
C SER A 106 7.89 9.67 -1.42
N ASN A 107 7.91 11.00 -1.34
CA ASN A 107 9.09 11.85 -1.56
C ASN A 107 10.08 11.81 -0.37
N PHE A 108 10.44 10.61 0.11
CA PHE A 108 11.35 10.43 1.23
C PHE A 108 12.31 9.26 1.01
N THR A 109 13.32 9.53 0.19
CA THR A 109 14.35 8.58 -0.26
C THR A 109 15.01 7.74 0.84
N PRO A 110 15.24 8.23 2.08
CA PRO A 110 15.84 7.40 3.14
C PRO A 110 15.07 6.10 3.46
N LEU A 111 13.77 6.03 3.15
CA LEU A 111 12.96 4.82 3.35
C LEU A 111 13.02 3.85 2.16
N TRP A 112 13.49 4.29 1.00
CA TRP A 112 13.44 3.48 -0.22
C TRP A 112 14.29 2.21 -0.08
N SER A 113 15.48 2.30 0.52
CA SER A 113 16.36 1.14 0.70
C SER A 113 15.67 0.00 1.44
N ILE A 114 15.04 0.29 2.58
CA ILE A 114 14.34 -0.73 3.39
C ILE A 114 13.09 -1.24 2.66
N CYS A 115 12.35 -0.36 1.99
CA CYS A 115 11.17 -0.77 1.22
C CYS A 115 11.53 -1.67 0.05
N THR A 116 12.62 -1.40 -0.68
CA THR A 116 13.08 -2.25 -1.78
C THR A 116 13.55 -3.62 -1.30
N GLU A 117 14.23 -3.68 -0.15
CA GLU A 117 14.66 -4.95 0.46
C GLU A 117 13.47 -5.81 0.90
N LEU A 118 12.48 -5.18 1.54
CA LEU A 118 11.22 -5.83 1.89
C LEU A 118 10.54 -6.33 0.61
N LEU A 119 10.26 -5.47 -0.38
CA LEU A 119 9.61 -5.86 -1.63
C LEU A 119 10.34 -7.02 -2.35
N GLY A 120 11.67 -7.00 -2.40
CA GLY A 120 12.46 -8.10 -2.96
C GLY A 120 12.27 -9.42 -2.20
N SER A 121 12.20 -9.35 -0.87
CA SER A 121 11.89 -10.51 -0.02
C SER A 121 10.48 -11.04 -0.30
N TYR A 122 9.50 -10.16 -0.47
CA TYR A 122 8.11 -10.53 -0.81
C TYR A 122 8.06 -11.23 -2.16
N GLY A 123 8.78 -10.72 -3.16
CA GLY A 123 8.89 -11.36 -4.48
C GLY A 123 9.47 -12.77 -4.41
N ASN A 124 10.61 -12.93 -3.73
CA ASN A 124 11.27 -14.23 -3.58
C ASN A 124 10.40 -15.27 -2.86
N LYS A 125 9.70 -14.84 -1.81
CA LYS A 125 8.87 -15.73 -0.99
C LYS A 125 7.48 -15.95 -1.55
N ALA A 126 6.91 -14.99 -2.29
CA ALA A 126 5.64 -15.20 -3.00
C ALA A 126 5.76 -16.39 -3.97
N ILE A 127 6.91 -16.54 -4.63
CA ILE A 127 7.21 -17.69 -5.50
C ILE A 127 7.12 -19.02 -4.73
N GLU A 128 7.56 -19.06 -3.48
CA GLU A 128 7.60 -20.26 -2.65
C GLU A 128 6.21 -20.63 -2.05
N TYR A 129 5.39 -19.64 -1.67
CA TYR A 129 4.17 -19.89 -0.86
C TYR A 129 2.84 -19.73 -1.59
N ILE A 130 2.72 -18.75 -2.49
CA ILE A 130 1.43 -18.33 -3.09
C ILE A 130 1.46 -18.45 -4.63
N GLY A 131 2.66 -18.52 -5.21
CA GLY A 131 2.91 -18.57 -6.64
C GLY A 131 3.38 -17.22 -7.20
N HIS A 132 4.23 -17.29 -8.22
CA HIS A 132 4.85 -16.13 -8.88
C HIS A 132 3.81 -15.08 -9.32
N THR A 133 2.64 -15.51 -9.78
CA THR A 133 1.60 -14.62 -10.34
C THR A 133 1.07 -13.57 -9.37
N TYR A 134 1.09 -13.84 -8.06
CA TYR A 134 0.48 -12.95 -7.06
C TYR A 134 1.26 -11.66 -6.82
N PHE A 135 2.59 -11.75 -6.78
CA PHE A 135 3.46 -10.57 -6.62
C PHE A 135 3.43 -9.71 -7.89
N TRP A 136 3.57 -10.36 -9.06
CA TRP A 136 3.63 -9.65 -10.32
C TRP A 136 2.29 -9.06 -10.76
N SER A 137 1.16 -9.64 -10.39
CA SER A 137 -0.15 -9.05 -10.70
C SER A 137 -0.32 -7.69 -10.03
N ILE A 138 0.09 -7.55 -8.77
CA ILE A 138 0.02 -6.29 -8.01
C ILE A 138 0.93 -5.23 -8.63
N LEU A 139 2.18 -5.60 -8.93
CA LEU A 139 3.12 -4.67 -9.57
C LEU A 139 2.62 -4.25 -10.96
N ASN A 140 2.13 -5.20 -11.76
CA ASN A 140 1.60 -4.91 -13.08
C ASN A 140 0.37 -3.99 -13.02
N GLU A 141 -0.55 -4.21 -12.09
CA GLU A 141 -1.69 -3.30 -11.85
C GLU A 141 -1.19 -1.87 -11.59
N LYS A 142 -0.15 -1.70 -10.76
CA LYS A 142 0.38 -0.37 -10.45
C LYS A 142 1.09 0.28 -11.62
N PHE A 143 1.89 -0.48 -12.37
CA PHE A 143 2.54 0.05 -13.56
C PHE A 143 1.51 0.45 -14.63
N GLN A 144 0.43 -0.31 -14.80
CA GLN A 144 -0.65 0.04 -15.72
C GLN A 144 -1.37 1.34 -15.31
N LEU A 145 -1.65 1.53 -14.02
CA LEU A 145 -2.26 2.77 -13.52
C LEU A 145 -1.36 3.98 -13.79
N VAL A 146 -0.04 3.86 -13.56
CA VAL A 146 0.92 4.94 -13.83
C VAL A 146 0.99 5.25 -15.33
N ASN A 147 1.00 4.24 -16.20
CA ASN A 147 1.01 4.45 -17.65
C ASN A 147 -0.24 5.21 -18.12
N GLN A 148 -1.42 4.82 -17.63
CA GLN A 148 -2.68 5.50 -17.97
C GLN A 148 -2.68 6.98 -17.55
N HIS A 149 -2.14 7.30 -16.38
CA HIS A 149 -2.03 8.70 -15.94
C HIS A 149 -1.06 9.50 -16.81
N THR A 150 0.07 8.89 -17.19
CA THR A 150 1.04 9.52 -18.11
C THR A 150 0.40 9.82 -19.47
N ASP A 151 -0.37 8.87 -20.01
CA ASP A 151 -1.06 9.05 -21.30
C ASP A 151 -2.08 10.20 -21.25
N ILE A 152 -2.80 10.37 -20.13
CA ILE A 152 -3.76 11.46 -19.93
C ILE A 152 -3.04 12.80 -19.84
N GLU A 153 -1.98 12.91 -19.04
CA GLU A 153 -1.20 14.15 -18.88
C GLU A 153 -0.59 14.60 -20.21
N ILE A 154 -0.14 13.66 -21.06
CA ILE A 154 0.38 13.97 -22.40
C ILE A 154 -0.73 14.54 -23.28
N VAL A 155 -1.93 13.93 -23.29
CA VAL A 155 -3.06 14.42 -24.10
C VAL A 155 -3.49 15.83 -23.67
N GLU A 156 -3.62 16.07 -22.36
CA GLU A 156 -3.97 17.40 -21.83
C GLU A 156 -2.92 18.46 -22.21
N SER A 157 -1.62 18.12 -22.16
CA SER A 157 -0.56 19.05 -22.55
C SER A 157 -0.57 19.41 -24.04
N ILE A 158 -0.95 18.47 -24.92
CA ILE A 158 -1.06 18.70 -26.37
C ILE A 158 -2.27 19.60 -26.66
N ASP A 159 -3.39 19.37 -25.99
CA ASP A 159 -4.59 20.19 -26.15
C ASP A 159 -4.34 21.64 -25.71
N ASP A 160 -3.62 21.86 -24.59
CA ASP A 160 -3.23 23.19 -24.13
C ASP A 160 -2.26 23.89 -25.10
N GLU A 161 -1.29 23.16 -25.67
CA GLU A 161 -0.33 23.71 -26.64
C GLU A 161 -1.04 24.15 -27.94
N LEU A 162 -1.97 23.33 -28.43
CA LEU A 162 -2.81 23.68 -29.60
C LEU A 162 -3.68 24.91 -29.33
N ILE A 163 -4.34 24.99 -28.17
CA ILE A 163 -5.16 26.16 -27.80
C ILE A 163 -4.32 27.44 -27.75
N ASN A 164 -3.11 27.38 -27.19
CA ASN A 164 -2.22 28.53 -27.12
C ASN A 164 -1.74 28.97 -28.52
N GLU A 165 -1.42 28.03 -29.41
CA GLU A 165 -1.06 28.33 -30.80
C GLU A 165 -2.22 28.98 -31.58
N TYR A 166 -3.47 28.60 -31.32
CA TYR A 166 -4.63 29.27 -31.90
C TYR A 166 -4.81 30.71 -31.39
N LEU A 167 -4.55 30.98 -30.10
CA LEU A 167 -4.69 32.31 -29.50
C LEU A 167 -3.56 33.28 -29.88
N GLU A 168 -2.36 32.79 -30.18
CA GLU A 168 -1.24 33.62 -30.65
C GLU A 168 -1.37 34.04 -32.12
N ASN A 169 -2.23 33.36 -32.89
CA ASN A 169 -2.44 33.60 -34.31
C ASN A 169 -3.69 34.45 -34.64
N GLU A 170 -4.41 34.97 -33.63
CA GLU A 170 -5.49 35.99 -33.76
C GLU A 170 -5.01 37.40 -33.35
#